data_AF-A0A6H1ZW82-F1
#
_entry.id   AF-A0A6H1ZW82-F1
#
_cell.length_a   1.000
_cell.length_b   1.000
_cell.length_c   1.000
_cell.angle_alpha   90.00
_cell.angle_beta   90.00
_cell.angle_gamma   90.00
#
_symmetry.space_group_name_H-M   'P 1'
#
loop_
_entity.id
_entity.type
_entity.pdbx_description
1 polymer ?
#
loop_
_entity_poly.entity_id
_entity_poly.type
_entity_poly.pdbx_seq_one_letter_code
_entity_poly.pdbx_strand_id
1 'polypeptide(L)'
;MQKYKHMLSEDVAIWNRFLARHKPQYLSVKYDIKVGDGMIIDLSWSNYIQKMAKDLSQKRIDVVAETEETTLIIEVKSFITIGVIGQVLGYVELYKRQFNPSKPLVPMVITNKITPDMQFLYDKFNIISYLV
;
A
#
# COMPACT_ATOMS: atom_id res chain seq x y z
N MET A 1 -4.78 20.69 -0.48
CA MET A 1 -3.94 19.48 -0.67
C MET A 1 -4.85 18.31 -1.05
N GLN A 2 -4.56 17.60 -2.14
CA GLN A 2 -5.33 16.43 -2.55
C GLN A 2 -4.99 15.27 -1.60
N LYS A 3 -6.00 14.72 -0.89
CA LYS A 3 -5.83 13.69 0.15
C LYS A 3 -5.17 12.40 -0.37
N TYR A 4 -5.31 12.09 -1.65
CA TYR A 4 -4.85 10.87 -2.31
C TYR A 4 -3.91 11.21 -3.47
N LYS A 5 -2.69 11.68 -3.18
CA LYS A 5 -1.83 12.34 -4.18
C LYS A 5 -1.42 11.45 -5.36
N HIS A 6 -1.22 10.15 -5.14
CA HIS A 6 -0.72 9.23 -6.17
C HIS A 6 -1.64 8.03 -6.44
N MET A 7 -2.82 7.99 -5.82
CA MET A 7 -3.83 7.00 -6.19
C MET A 7 -4.56 7.47 -7.45
N LEU A 8 -4.84 6.55 -8.37
CA LEU A 8 -5.65 6.84 -9.55
C LEU A 8 -7.08 7.18 -9.14
N SER A 9 -7.80 7.97 -9.94
CA SER A 9 -9.17 8.40 -9.62
C SER A 9 -10.13 7.21 -9.42
N GLU A 10 -9.93 6.12 -10.16
CA GLU A 10 -10.70 4.88 -10.01
C GLU A 10 -10.43 4.17 -8.68
N ASP A 11 -9.16 4.09 -8.28
CA ASP A 11 -8.75 3.50 -6.99
C ASP A 11 -9.28 4.34 -5.82
N VAL A 12 -9.27 5.68 -5.97
CA VAL A 12 -9.90 6.60 -5.01
C VAL A 12 -11.40 6.32 -4.88
N ALA A 13 -12.11 6.08 -5.98
CA ALA A 13 -13.52 5.76 -5.94
C ALA A 13 -13.79 4.43 -5.21
N ILE A 14 -12.96 3.41 -5.45
CA ILE A 14 -13.02 2.12 -4.75
C ILE A 14 -12.78 2.30 -3.25
N TRP A 15 -11.73 3.03 -2.88
CA TRP A 15 -11.39 3.30 -1.48
C TRP A 15 -12.51 4.04 -0.75
N ASN A 16 -13.10 5.06 -1.35
CA ASN A 16 -14.21 5.79 -0.75
C ASN A 16 -15.46 4.89 -0.58
N ARG A 17 -15.77 4.03 -1.56
CA ARG A 17 -16.86 3.04 -1.40
C ARG A 17 -16.57 2.07 -0.27
N PHE A 18 -15.31 1.64 -0.13
CA PHE A 18 -14.90 0.71 0.93
C PHE A 18 -15.15 1.33 2.30
N LEU A 19 -14.67 2.57 2.50
CA LEU A 19 -14.87 3.32 3.74
C LEU A 19 -16.36 3.53 4.05
N ALA A 20 -17.16 3.89 3.06
CA ALA A 20 -18.60 4.12 3.24
C ALA A 20 -19.37 2.83 3.61
N ARG A 21 -19.02 1.71 2.96
CA ARG A 21 -19.69 0.42 3.13
C ARG A 21 -19.28 -0.30 4.42
N HIS A 22 -17.99 -0.36 4.70
CA HIS A 22 -17.46 -1.17 5.81
C HIS A 22 -17.30 -0.39 7.10
N LYS A 23 -17.24 0.95 7.03
CA LYS A 23 -17.05 1.85 8.19
C LYS A 23 -15.98 1.31 9.17
N PRO A 24 -14.78 1.00 8.67
CA PRO A 24 -13.76 0.34 9.47
C PRO A 24 -13.35 1.23 10.64
N GLN A 25 -13.08 0.61 11.79
CA GLN A 25 -12.64 1.29 13.00
C GLN A 25 -11.11 1.40 13.00
N TYR A 26 -10.59 2.35 12.23
CA TYR A 26 -9.15 2.64 12.21
C TYR A 26 -8.80 3.73 13.23
N LEU A 27 -7.76 3.49 14.03
CA LEU A 27 -7.18 4.48 14.94
C LEU A 27 -6.49 5.60 14.16
N SER A 28 -5.85 5.26 13.04
CA SER A 28 -5.29 6.24 12.12
C SER A 28 -5.22 5.68 10.70
N VAL A 29 -5.23 6.58 9.71
CA VAL A 29 -5.07 6.23 8.30
C VAL A 29 -4.09 7.21 7.67
N LYS A 30 -3.02 6.69 7.07
CA LYS A 30 -2.03 7.45 6.33
C LYS A 30 -2.03 7.00 4.87
N TYR A 31 -1.74 7.94 3.98
CA TYR A 31 -1.76 7.72 2.54
C TYR A 31 -0.38 7.99 1.96
N ASP A 32 -0.07 7.35 0.83
CA ASP A 32 1.15 7.62 0.06
C ASP A 32 2.43 7.46 0.89
N ILE A 33 2.52 6.37 1.66
CA ILE A 33 3.66 6.12 2.53
C ILE A 33 4.84 5.65 1.69
N LYS A 34 5.91 6.46 1.66
CA LYS A 34 7.17 6.09 1.02
C LYS A 34 7.92 5.04 1.82
N VAL A 35 8.27 3.94 1.15
CA VAL A 35 9.07 2.85 1.72
C VAL A 35 10.24 2.45 0.82
N GLY A 36 11.28 1.90 1.44
CA GLY A 36 12.50 1.48 0.78
C GLY A 36 13.48 2.63 0.52
N ASP A 37 14.65 2.30 -0.01
CA ASP A 37 15.74 3.27 -0.12
C ASP A 37 15.69 4.10 -1.41
N GLY A 38 14.88 3.66 -2.38
CA GLY A 38 14.87 4.19 -3.74
C GLY A 38 15.99 3.58 -4.58
N MET A 39 16.41 4.29 -5.61
CA MET A 39 17.53 3.93 -6.47
C MET A 39 18.87 4.25 -5.80
N ILE A 40 19.93 3.57 -6.24
CA ILE A 40 21.30 3.95 -5.89
C ILE A 40 21.56 5.34 -6.44
N ILE A 41 22.04 6.23 -5.58
CA ILE A 41 22.31 7.63 -5.89
C ILE A 41 23.76 7.77 -6.34
N ASP A 42 23.95 8.42 -7.48
CA ASP A 42 25.28 8.87 -7.91
C ASP A 42 25.66 10.14 -7.14
N LEU A 43 26.74 10.06 -6.37
CA LEU A 43 27.22 11.16 -5.53
C LEU A 43 27.81 12.32 -6.34
N SER A 44 28.06 12.14 -7.64
CA SER A 44 28.47 13.23 -8.54
C SER A 44 27.33 14.18 -8.89
N TRP A 45 26.06 13.77 -8.69
CA TRP A 45 24.90 14.61 -8.95
C TRP A 45 24.76 15.71 -7.92
N SER A 46 24.12 16.82 -8.29
CA SER A 46 23.79 17.87 -7.33
C SER A 46 22.82 17.36 -6.26
N ASN A 47 22.90 17.92 -5.05
CA ASN A 47 22.04 17.53 -3.91
C ASN A 47 20.54 17.55 -4.26
N TYR A 48 20.12 18.49 -5.11
CA TYR A 48 18.75 18.57 -5.59
C TYR A 48 18.35 17.34 -6.42
N ILE A 49 19.21 16.94 -7.37
CA ILE A 49 18.98 15.77 -8.22
C ILE A 49 19.02 14.49 -7.39
N GLN A 50 19.94 14.37 -6.43
CA GLN A 50 19.99 13.23 -5.51
C GLN A 50 18.68 13.07 -4.72
N LYS A 51 18.17 14.18 -4.14
CA LYS A 51 16.90 14.19 -3.41
C LYS A 51 15.73 13.82 -4.31
N MET A 52 15.66 14.42 -5.50
CA MET A 52 14.61 14.15 -6.47
C MET A 52 14.61 12.67 -6.92
N ALA A 53 15.79 12.13 -7.25
CA ALA A 53 15.96 10.73 -7.64
C ALA A 53 15.48 9.78 -6.54
N LYS A 54 15.88 10.02 -5.29
CA LYS A 54 15.40 9.25 -4.14
C LYS A 54 13.88 9.33 -4.00
N ASP A 55 13.34 10.55 -3.99
CA ASP A 55 11.90 10.78 -3.81
C ASP A 55 11.03 10.14 -4.90
N LEU A 56 11.52 10.08 -6.14
CA LEU A 56 10.80 9.48 -7.26
C LEU A 56 10.90 7.95 -7.28
N SER A 57 12.06 7.41 -6.91
CA SER A 57 12.35 5.97 -7.00
C SER A 57 11.88 5.14 -5.80
N GLN A 58 11.62 5.79 -4.66
CA GLN A 58 11.02 5.09 -3.51
C GLN A 58 9.67 4.48 -3.86
N LYS A 59 9.41 3.31 -3.27
CA LYS A 59 8.11 2.63 -3.38
C LYS A 59 7.09 3.37 -2.53
N ARG A 60 5.81 3.23 -2.88
CA ARG A 60 4.70 3.92 -2.22
C ARG A 60 3.63 2.91 -1.88
N ILE A 61 3.19 2.93 -0.64
CA ILE A 61 2.04 2.19 -0.16
C ILE A 61 0.84 3.13 -0.27
N ASP A 62 -0.24 2.66 -0.91
CA ASP A 62 -1.45 3.48 -1.10
C ASP A 62 -2.01 3.93 0.25
N VAL A 63 -2.25 2.97 1.17
CA VAL A 63 -2.80 3.25 2.49
C VAL A 63 -2.11 2.39 3.56
N VAL A 64 -1.78 3.03 4.69
CA VAL A 64 -1.42 2.33 5.94
C VAL A 64 -2.45 2.71 6.99
N ALA A 65 -3.13 1.72 7.55
CA ALA A 65 -4.15 1.93 8.57
C ALA A 65 -3.78 1.21 9.88
N GLU A 66 -3.94 1.89 11.00
CA GLU A 66 -3.71 1.31 12.33
C GLU A 66 -5.05 0.87 12.93
N THR A 67 -5.12 -0.35 13.43
CA THR A 67 -6.19 -0.84 14.31
C THR A 67 -5.65 -0.99 15.73
N GLU A 68 -6.45 -1.46 16.68
CA GLU A 68 -5.94 -1.79 18.02
C GLU A 68 -4.89 -2.91 17.97
N GLU A 69 -5.11 -3.93 17.14
CA GLU A 69 -4.32 -5.16 17.13
C GLU A 69 -3.23 -5.20 16.06
N THR A 70 -3.45 -4.55 14.91
CA THR A 70 -2.62 -4.70 13.71
C THR A 70 -2.40 -3.39 12.97
N THR A 71 -1.34 -3.35 12.16
CA THR A 71 -1.11 -2.34 11.14
C THR A 71 -1.39 -2.94 9.76
N LEU A 72 -2.37 -2.40 9.06
CA LEU A 72 -2.76 -2.85 7.72
C LEU A 72 -1.91 -2.16 6.66
N ILE A 73 -1.31 -2.94 5.78
CA ILE A 73 -0.60 -2.48 4.59
C ILE A 73 -1.53 -2.72 3.39
N ILE A 74 -2.14 -1.66 2.88
CA ILE A 74 -3.28 -1.75 1.98
C ILE A 74 -2.90 -1.24 0.59
N GLU A 75 -3.14 -2.08 -0.43
CA GLU A 75 -3.09 -1.69 -1.84
C GLU A 75 -4.53 -1.61 -2.40
N VAL A 76 -4.84 -0.54 -3.13
CA VAL A 76 -6.16 -0.37 -3.77
C VAL A 76 -5.99 -0.41 -5.27
N LYS A 77 -6.75 -1.27 -5.96
CA LYS A 77 -6.66 -1.44 -7.42
C LYS A 77 -8.01 -1.75 -8.06
N SER A 78 -8.36 -1.03 -9.12
CA SER A 78 -9.50 -1.35 -10.00
C SER A 78 -9.28 -2.62 -10.84
N PHE A 79 -8.03 -3.03 -11.04
CA PHE A 79 -7.70 -4.29 -11.68
C PHE A 79 -6.56 -4.98 -10.93
N ILE A 80 -6.84 -6.19 -10.47
CA ILE A 80 -5.86 -6.99 -9.73
C ILE A 80 -5.12 -7.90 -10.70
N THR A 81 -3.80 -7.92 -10.56
CA THR A 81 -2.91 -8.91 -11.19
C THR A 81 -2.16 -9.68 -10.11
N ILE A 82 -1.50 -10.79 -10.50
CA ILE A 82 -0.57 -11.51 -9.63
C ILE A 82 0.52 -10.56 -9.07
N GLY A 83 0.89 -9.51 -9.80
CA GLY A 83 1.86 -8.51 -9.36
C GLY A 83 1.49 -7.81 -8.04
N VAL A 84 0.18 -7.62 -7.77
CA VAL A 84 -0.31 -6.99 -6.53
C VAL A 84 0.09 -7.79 -5.28
N ILE A 85 0.19 -9.11 -5.39
CA ILE A 85 0.67 -9.98 -4.30
C ILE A 85 2.12 -9.61 -3.95
N GLY A 86 2.98 -9.50 -4.96
CA GLY A 86 4.36 -9.11 -4.78
C GLY A 86 4.50 -7.68 -4.21
N GLN A 87 3.62 -6.76 -4.63
CA GLN A 87 3.58 -5.41 -4.09
C GLN A 87 3.26 -5.42 -2.60
N VAL A 88 2.12 -5.99 -2.19
CA VAL A 88 1.68 -5.90 -0.79
C VAL A 88 2.61 -6.67 0.16
N LEU A 89 3.12 -7.83 -0.24
CA LEU A 89 4.10 -8.58 0.56
C LEU A 89 5.44 -7.84 0.64
N GLY A 90 5.91 -7.29 -0.48
CA GLY A 90 7.13 -6.47 -0.49
C GLY A 90 6.99 -5.20 0.37
N TYR A 91 5.81 -4.58 0.35
CA TYR A 91 5.53 -3.40 1.17
C TYR A 91 5.50 -3.72 2.66
N VAL A 92 4.96 -4.87 3.07
CA VAL A 92 5.05 -5.36 4.45
C VAL A 92 6.51 -5.44 4.90
N GLU A 93 7.37 -6.08 4.13
CA GLU A 93 8.80 -6.23 4.49
C GLU A 93 9.55 -4.89 4.50
N LEU A 94 9.31 -4.03 3.50
CA LEU A 94 9.94 -2.71 3.44
C LEU A 94 9.48 -1.81 4.58
N TYR A 95 8.18 -1.82 4.92
CA TYR A 95 7.62 -1.06 6.04
C TYR A 95 8.19 -1.56 7.37
N LYS A 96 8.24 -2.89 7.56
CA LYS A 96 8.84 -3.51 8.75
C LYS A 96 10.29 -3.08 8.95
N ARG A 97 11.10 -3.18 7.90
CA ARG A 97 12.51 -2.78 7.92
C ARG A 97 12.70 -1.30 8.24
N GLN A 98 11.86 -0.43 7.69
CA GLN A 98 12.02 1.01 7.78
C GLN A 98 11.49 1.60 9.09
N PHE A 99 10.39 1.08 9.62
CA PHE A 99 9.68 1.67 10.76
C PHE A 99 9.71 0.80 12.02
N ASN A 100 10.13 -0.46 11.92
CA ASN A 100 10.17 -1.43 13.02
C ASN A 100 8.90 -1.38 13.91
N PRO A 101 7.72 -1.60 13.33
CA PRO A 101 6.46 -1.46 14.04
C PRO A 101 6.34 -2.51 15.15
N SER A 102 5.66 -2.14 16.24
CA SER A 102 5.39 -3.06 17.36
C SER A 102 4.21 -3.99 17.10
N LYS A 103 3.28 -3.60 16.24
CA LYS A 103 2.10 -4.39 15.87
C LYS A 103 2.39 -5.31 14.68
N PRO A 104 1.72 -6.47 14.59
CA PRO A 104 1.74 -7.30 13.39
C PRO A 104 1.30 -6.50 12.16
N LEU A 105 2.04 -6.69 11.07
CA LEU A 105 1.70 -6.13 9.76
C LEU A 105 0.82 -7.12 9.01
N VAL A 106 -0.32 -6.66 8.50
CA VAL A 106 -1.25 -7.50 7.73
C VAL A 106 -1.40 -6.93 6.32
N PRO A 107 -1.04 -7.69 5.27
CA PRO A 107 -1.26 -7.26 3.90
C PRO A 107 -2.74 -7.31 3.55
N MET A 108 -3.22 -6.27 2.86
CA MET A 108 -4.62 -6.16 2.47
C MET A 108 -4.76 -5.58 1.06
N VAL A 109 -5.75 -6.06 0.31
CA VAL A 109 -6.07 -5.58 -1.04
C VAL A 109 -7.55 -5.21 -1.10
N ILE A 110 -7.85 -4.08 -1.73
CA ILE A 110 -9.22 -3.63 -1.95
C ILE A 110 -9.43 -3.39 -3.45
N THR A 111 -10.51 -3.95 -3.99
CA THR A 111 -10.80 -3.89 -5.41
C THR A 111 -12.30 -3.93 -5.69
N ASN A 112 -12.68 -3.72 -6.94
CA ASN A 112 -14.03 -3.95 -7.46
C ASN A 112 -14.15 -5.25 -8.27
N LYS A 113 -13.05 -6.00 -8.49
CA LYS A 113 -13.06 -7.28 -9.23
C LYS A 113 -12.04 -8.27 -8.67
N ILE A 114 -12.48 -9.49 -8.40
CA ILE A 114 -11.60 -10.60 -8.00
C ILE A 114 -11.95 -11.86 -8.81
N THR A 115 -10.92 -12.59 -9.23
CA THR A 115 -11.09 -13.90 -9.89
C THR A 115 -10.86 -15.03 -8.88
N PRO A 116 -11.38 -16.25 -9.13
CA PRO A 116 -11.16 -17.39 -8.24
C PRO A 116 -9.68 -17.68 -7.97
N ASP A 117 -8.82 -17.60 -8.99
CA ASP A 117 -7.39 -17.82 -8.84
C ASP A 117 -6.74 -16.77 -7.94
N MET A 118 -7.14 -15.50 -8.08
CA MET A 118 -6.64 -14.44 -7.21
C MET A 118 -7.11 -14.62 -5.76
N GLN A 119 -8.36 -15.04 -5.56
CA GLN A 119 -8.87 -15.36 -4.22
C GLN A 119 -8.05 -16.49 -3.58
N PHE A 120 -7.82 -17.58 -4.31
CA PHE A 120 -6.99 -18.68 -3.85
C PHE A 120 -5.58 -18.22 -3.44
N LEU A 121 -4.95 -17.37 -4.26
CA LEU A 121 -3.63 -16.85 -3.94
C LEU A 121 -3.63 -15.95 -2.70
N TYR A 122 -4.65 -15.11 -2.53
CA TYR A 122 -4.78 -14.26 -1.35
C TYR A 122 -4.94 -15.07 -0.08
N ASP A 123 -5.79 -16.10 -0.10
CA ASP A 123 -5.94 -17.01 1.03
C ASP A 123 -4.61 -17.74 1.31
N LYS A 124 -3.92 -18.21 0.27
CA LYS A 124 -2.63 -18.90 0.38
C LYS A 124 -1.54 -18.04 1.05
N PHE A 125 -1.52 -16.74 0.77
CA PHE A 125 -0.53 -15.80 1.30
C PHE A 125 -1.02 -14.99 2.51
N ASN A 126 -2.19 -15.32 3.07
CA ASN A 126 -2.81 -14.60 4.18
C ASN A 126 -2.99 -13.09 3.90
N ILE A 127 -3.39 -12.76 2.68
CA ILE A 127 -3.72 -11.40 2.26
C ILE A 127 -5.23 -11.20 2.44
N ILE A 128 -5.62 -10.20 3.23
CA ILE A 128 -7.03 -9.85 3.37
C ILE A 128 -7.51 -9.18 2.09
N SER A 129 -8.55 -9.71 1.44
CA SER A 129 -9.12 -9.10 0.23
C SER A 129 -10.55 -8.63 0.43
N TYR A 130 -10.86 -7.39 0.03
CA TYR A 130 -12.23 -6.87 -0.01
C TYR A 130 -12.67 -6.52 -1.42
N LEU A 131 -13.89 -6.96 -1.77
CA LEU A 131 -14.58 -6.65 -3.01
C LEU A 131 -15.65 -5.55 -2.77
N VAL A 132 -15.59 -4.46 -3.54
CA VAL A 132 -16.33 -3.21 -3.28
C VAL A 132 -16.94 -2.55 -4.51
#